data_AF-A0A485ADJ4-F1
#
_entry.id   AF-A0A485ADJ4-F1
#
_cell.length_a   1.000
_cell.length_b   1.000
_cell.length_c   1.000
_cell.angle_alpha   90.00
_cell.angle_beta   90.00
_cell.angle_gamma   90.00
#
_symmetry.space_group_name_H-M   'P 1'
#
loop_
_entity.id
_entity.type
_entity.pdbx_description
1 polymer ?
#
loop_
_entity_poly.entity_id
_entity_poly.type
_entity_poly.pdbx_seq_one_letter_code
_entity_poly.pdbx_strand_id
1 'polypeptide(L)'
;MLRAMAYPAMSSAVRDILAALLAFDTTSRESNLALITWIEDFLAQRGIASQRIMDDSGRKANLYARLGPGGDGGVMLSGHTDVVPVDGQQWTLPPFALTQQKGRYYGRGSADMKGFLACVLASLDSFWPSRCVCRCIWLFPMMRKWAASGCGAWWSFACVSRKARHVYHRRTDRNAPVYGHKGKVAMRCQVHGRACHSAYAPSGVNAIEYAARLINQLGEAAQQLKQIEDARFDPPL
;
A
#
# COMPACT_ATOMS: atom_id res chain seq x y z
N MET A 1 29.22 -13.84 5.84
CA MET A 1 28.15 -14.42 6.67
C MET A 1 27.35 -13.30 7.29
N LEU A 2 26.11 -13.06 6.83
CA LEU A 2 25.19 -12.13 7.50
C LEU A 2 24.88 -12.72 8.88
N ARG A 3 25.32 -12.07 9.96
CA ARG A 3 24.79 -12.38 11.30
C ARG A 3 23.27 -12.21 11.20
N ALA A 4 22.52 -13.27 11.51
CA ALA A 4 21.09 -13.14 11.72
C ALA A 4 20.90 -12.10 12.83
N MET A 5 20.42 -10.90 12.47
CA MET A 5 19.95 -9.95 13.45
C MET A 5 18.84 -10.67 14.24
N ALA A 6 19.11 -10.97 15.50
CA ALA A 6 18.11 -11.49 16.41
C ALA A 6 17.15 -10.34 16.71
N TYR A 7 16.09 -10.23 15.93
CA TYR A 7 14.99 -9.32 16.25
C TYR A 7 14.30 -9.83 17.51
N PRO A 8 13.94 -8.93 18.46
CA PRO A 8 13.16 -9.32 19.61
C PRO A 8 11.86 -9.98 19.14
N ALA A 9 11.36 -10.93 19.94
CA ALA A 9 10.06 -11.54 19.67
C ALA A 9 8.99 -10.43 19.57
N MET A 10 8.13 -10.53 18.56
CA MET A 10 7.00 -9.62 18.38
C MET A 10 6.16 -9.59 19.67
N SER A 11 5.80 -8.39 20.14
CA SER A 11 4.94 -8.27 21.32
C SER A 11 3.58 -8.91 21.07
N SER A 12 2.92 -9.40 22.13
CA SER A 12 1.58 -9.97 22.04
C SER A 12 0.59 -8.99 21.40
N ALA A 13 0.64 -7.72 21.80
CA ALA A 13 -0.22 -6.67 21.25
C ALA A 13 -0.09 -6.54 19.72
N VAL A 14 1.14 -6.46 19.19
CA VAL A 14 1.36 -6.36 17.74
C VAL A 14 0.91 -7.63 17.04
N ARG A 15 1.22 -8.81 17.61
CA ARG A 15 0.86 -10.10 17.03
C ARG A 15 -0.66 -10.27 16.94
N ASP A 16 -1.38 -9.92 17.99
CA ASP A 16 -2.82 -10.15 18.08
C ASP A 16 -3.57 -9.16 17.17
N ILE A 17 -3.12 -7.90 17.09
CA ILE A 17 -3.63 -6.93 16.10
C ILE A 17 -3.32 -7.40 14.68
N LEU A 18 -2.09 -7.87 14.42
CA LEU A 18 -1.73 -8.39 13.09
C LEU A 18 -2.61 -9.58 12.70
N ALA A 19 -2.87 -10.50 13.63
CA ALA A 19 -3.76 -11.64 13.40
C ALA A 19 -5.16 -11.18 12.99
N ALA A 20 -5.73 -10.21 13.73
CA ALA A 20 -7.04 -9.62 13.39
C ALA A 20 -7.03 -8.96 12.01
N LEU A 21 -6.01 -8.14 11.71
CA LEU A 21 -5.91 -7.47 10.40
C LEU A 21 -5.78 -8.46 9.24
N LEU A 22 -5.01 -9.55 9.40
CA LEU A 22 -4.82 -10.56 8.35
C LEU A 22 -6.07 -11.39 8.08
N ALA A 23 -6.95 -11.55 9.08
CA ALA A 23 -8.22 -12.27 8.93
C ALA A 23 -9.18 -11.62 7.94
N PHE A 24 -9.06 -10.32 7.70
CA PHE A 24 -9.84 -9.63 6.68
C PHE A 24 -9.22 -9.81 5.29
N ASP A 25 -9.87 -10.60 4.43
CA ASP A 25 -9.56 -10.59 3.00
C ASP A 25 -9.93 -9.22 2.41
N THR A 26 -8.88 -8.45 2.13
CA THR A 26 -8.92 -7.11 1.57
C THR A 26 -8.18 -7.09 0.25
N THR A 27 -8.17 -8.23 -0.45
CA THR A 27 -7.66 -8.34 -1.80
C THR A 27 -8.22 -7.19 -2.64
N SER A 28 -7.42 -6.51 -3.47
CA SER A 28 -7.82 -5.22 -4.06
C SER A 28 -9.13 -5.22 -4.88
N ARG A 29 -9.71 -6.38 -5.22
CA ARG A 29 -11.05 -6.52 -5.82
C ARG A 29 -12.21 -6.53 -4.81
N GLU A 30 -11.94 -6.88 -3.56
CA GLU A 30 -12.89 -6.97 -2.46
C GLU A 30 -13.09 -5.64 -1.74
N SER A 31 -14.13 -5.57 -0.91
CA SER A 31 -14.35 -4.43 -0.01
C SER A 31 -13.32 -4.42 1.12
N ASN A 32 -12.93 -3.23 1.60
CA ASN A 32 -12.14 -3.10 2.82
C ASN A 32 -12.95 -2.59 4.03
N LEU A 33 -14.26 -2.42 3.90
CA LEU A 33 -15.08 -1.75 4.92
C LEU A 33 -15.12 -2.50 6.25
N ALA A 34 -15.09 -3.83 6.24
CA ALA A 34 -15.04 -4.63 7.47
C ALA A 34 -13.75 -4.35 8.26
N LEU A 35 -12.60 -4.31 7.59
CA LEU A 35 -11.33 -3.95 8.21
C LEU A 35 -11.35 -2.50 8.70
N ILE A 36 -11.88 -1.57 7.91
CA ILE A 36 -11.96 -0.15 8.30
C ILE A 36 -12.85 0.03 9.54
N THR A 37 -14.00 -0.65 9.59
CA THR A 37 -14.91 -0.64 10.76
C THR A 37 -14.20 -1.19 11.99
N TRP A 38 -13.45 -2.29 11.84
CA TRP A 38 -12.68 -2.85 12.95
C TRP A 38 -11.63 -1.85 13.50
N ILE A 39 -10.94 -1.11 12.62
CA ILE A 39 -9.99 -0.07 13.07
C ILE A 39 -10.72 1.10 13.73
N GLU A 40 -11.88 1.53 13.20
CA GLU A 40 -12.70 2.58 13.82
C GLU A 40 -13.12 2.20 15.24
N ASP A 41 -13.63 0.98 15.43
CA ASP A 41 -14.02 0.47 16.75
C ASP A 41 -12.81 0.41 17.69
N PHE A 42 -11.66 -0.05 17.18
CA PHE A 42 -10.40 -0.10 17.94
C PHE A 42 -9.96 1.29 18.44
N LEU A 43 -10.13 2.32 17.61
CA LEU A 43 -9.83 3.72 17.94
C LEU A 43 -10.89 4.33 18.88
N ALA A 44 -12.17 4.05 18.63
CA ALA A 44 -13.30 4.57 19.41
C ALA A 44 -13.25 4.07 20.87
N GLN A 45 -12.88 2.81 21.09
CA GLN A 45 -12.66 2.23 22.44
C GLN A 45 -11.58 2.98 23.25
N ARG A 46 -10.72 3.75 22.57
CA ARG A 46 -9.65 4.58 23.16
C ARG A 46 -10.01 6.07 23.18
N GLY A 47 -11.22 6.44 22.79
CA GLY A 47 -11.66 7.84 22.68
C GLY A 47 -11.00 8.61 21.54
N ILE A 48 -10.44 7.92 20.54
CA ILE A 48 -9.81 8.56 19.38
C ILE A 48 -10.84 8.71 18.28
N ALA A 49 -11.14 9.95 17.92
CA ALA A 49 -12.01 10.26 16.79
C ALA A 49 -11.34 9.87 15.46
N SER A 50 -12.12 9.29 14.56
CA SER A 50 -11.70 8.95 13.21
C SER A 50 -12.77 9.33 12.18
N GLN A 51 -12.35 9.52 10.93
CA GLN A 51 -13.20 9.91 9.83
C GLN A 51 -12.98 8.96 8.65
N ARG A 52 -14.09 8.34 8.22
CA ARG A 52 -14.13 7.53 7.00
C ARG A 52 -14.28 8.41 5.77
N ILE A 53 -13.53 8.09 4.72
CA ILE A 53 -13.64 8.73 3.40
C ILE A 53 -13.94 7.62 2.39
N MET A 54 -15.20 7.56 1.96
CA MET A 54 -15.68 6.55 1.00
C MET A 54 -15.14 6.82 -0.40
N ASP A 55 -14.97 5.75 -1.18
CA ASP A 55 -14.79 5.83 -2.62
C ASP A 55 -16.14 6.03 -3.34
N ASP A 56 -16.09 6.38 -4.62
CA ASP A 56 -17.29 6.61 -5.44
C ASP A 56 -18.16 5.34 -5.57
N SER A 57 -17.59 4.15 -5.35
CA SER A 57 -18.33 2.89 -5.40
C SER A 57 -19.08 2.58 -4.10
N GLY A 58 -18.77 3.28 -3.01
CA GLY A 58 -19.28 2.99 -1.67
C GLY A 58 -18.83 1.64 -1.11
N ARG A 59 -17.95 0.91 -1.81
CA ARG A 59 -17.47 -0.42 -1.37
C ARG A 59 -16.14 -0.35 -0.67
N LYS A 60 -15.45 0.80 -0.70
CA LYS A 60 -14.15 0.97 -0.08
C LYS A 60 -14.05 2.30 0.63
N ALA A 61 -13.17 2.36 1.61
CA ALA A 61 -12.91 3.59 2.33
C ALA A 61 -11.44 3.72 2.71
N ASN A 62 -10.99 4.97 2.77
CA ASN A 62 -9.81 5.33 3.56
C ASN A 62 -10.28 5.71 4.97
N LEU A 63 -9.41 5.52 5.95
CA LEU A 63 -9.64 5.99 7.31
C LEU A 63 -8.61 7.05 7.68
N TYR A 64 -9.10 8.11 8.31
CA TYR A 64 -8.31 9.20 8.84
C TYR A 64 -8.48 9.25 10.36
N ALA A 65 -7.37 9.29 11.11
CA ALA A 65 -7.41 9.54 12.55
C ALA A 65 -6.37 10.60 12.92
N ARG A 66 -6.73 11.48 13.87
CA ARG A 66 -5.84 12.50 14.40
C ARG A 66 -5.67 12.30 15.89
N LEU A 67 -4.42 12.22 16.33
CA LEU A 67 -4.05 12.20 17.74
C LEU A 67 -3.34 13.49 18.13
N GLY A 68 -3.68 14.01 19.31
CA GLY A 68 -3.11 15.24 19.86
C GLY A 68 -3.87 16.51 19.46
N PRO A 69 -3.35 17.70 19.85
CA PRO A 69 -4.06 18.97 19.70
C PRO A 69 -4.30 19.38 18.25
N GLY A 70 -5.35 20.17 18.03
CA GLY A 70 -5.64 20.88 16.76
C GLY A 70 -4.55 21.90 16.37
N GLY A 71 -4.63 22.46 15.15
CA GLY A 71 -3.64 23.41 14.60
C GLY A 71 -2.86 22.87 13.40
N ASP A 72 -1.60 23.29 13.22
CA ASP A 72 -0.68 22.89 12.15
C ASP A 72 0.44 21.93 12.65
N GLY A 73 1.13 21.25 11.74
CA GLY A 73 2.28 20.38 12.05
C GLY A 73 1.92 18.92 12.34
N GLY A 74 2.91 18.15 12.81
CA GLY A 74 2.79 16.73 13.16
C GLY A 74 3.59 15.77 12.26
N VAL A 75 3.39 14.48 12.50
CA VAL A 75 3.88 13.35 11.72
C VAL A 75 2.68 12.58 11.15
N MET A 76 2.64 12.42 9.84
CA MET A 76 1.67 11.57 9.16
C MET A 76 2.26 10.16 9.00
N LEU A 77 1.64 9.15 9.62
CA LEU A 77 1.95 7.74 9.39
C LEU A 77 0.94 7.19 8.39
N SER A 78 1.39 6.88 7.18
CA SER A 78 0.51 6.39 6.11
C SER A 78 0.82 4.95 5.76
N GLY A 79 -0.22 4.11 5.63
CA GLY A 79 -0.07 2.73 5.19
C GLY A 79 -1.33 2.12 4.59
N HIS A 80 -1.21 1.30 3.56
CA HIS A 80 -2.38 0.77 2.86
C HIS A 80 -2.98 -0.47 3.54
N THR A 81 -4.29 -0.68 3.33
CA THR A 81 -5.04 -1.82 3.89
C THR A 81 -5.32 -2.92 2.88
N ASP A 82 -5.19 -2.63 1.58
CA ASP A 82 -5.46 -3.61 0.55
C ASP A 82 -4.30 -4.57 0.33
N VAL A 83 -4.58 -5.74 -0.22
CA VAL A 83 -3.55 -6.74 -0.49
C VAL A 83 -3.67 -7.25 -1.92
N VAL A 84 -2.57 -7.75 -2.47
CA VAL A 84 -2.60 -8.37 -3.80
C VAL A 84 -3.31 -9.74 -3.75
N PRO A 85 -3.92 -10.18 -4.87
CA PRO A 85 -4.55 -11.51 -4.96
C PRO A 85 -3.62 -12.66 -4.55
N VAL A 86 -4.22 -13.75 -4.09
CA VAL A 86 -3.53 -15.02 -3.76
C VAL A 86 -3.79 -16.11 -4.80
N ASP A 87 -4.73 -15.87 -5.72
CA ASP A 87 -5.14 -16.83 -6.75
C ASP A 87 -3.94 -17.24 -7.62
N GLY A 88 -3.83 -18.54 -7.88
CA GLY A 88 -2.74 -19.11 -8.68
C GLY A 88 -1.35 -19.09 -8.04
N GLN A 89 -1.23 -18.69 -6.76
CA GLN A 89 0.04 -18.74 -6.02
C GLN A 89 0.14 -20.00 -5.17
N GLN A 90 1.36 -20.52 -5.00
CA GLN A 90 1.64 -21.72 -4.21
C GLN A 90 1.73 -21.41 -2.70
N TRP A 91 0.59 -21.15 -2.07
CA TRP A 91 0.52 -21.00 -0.61
C TRP A 91 0.56 -22.36 0.08
N THR A 92 1.51 -22.56 0.98
CA THR A 92 1.59 -23.74 1.86
C THR A 92 0.93 -23.53 3.22
N LEU A 93 0.59 -22.28 3.54
CA LEU A 93 -0.06 -21.84 4.77
C LEU A 93 -1.31 -21.02 4.42
N PRO A 94 -2.33 -20.96 5.29
CA PRO A 94 -3.52 -20.17 5.02
C PRO A 94 -3.16 -18.68 4.84
N PRO A 95 -3.47 -18.05 3.69
CA PRO A 95 -3.04 -16.68 3.42
C PRO A 95 -3.69 -15.65 4.35
N PHE A 96 -4.94 -15.86 4.76
CA PHE A 96 -5.70 -14.91 5.59
C PHE A 96 -5.79 -15.36 7.05
N ALA A 97 -4.80 -16.12 7.53
CA ALA A 97 -4.65 -16.42 8.96
C ALA A 97 -3.17 -16.28 9.34
N LEU A 98 -2.91 -15.63 10.48
CA LEU A 98 -1.53 -15.49 10.97
C LEU A 98 -0.98 -16.85 11.36
N THR A 99 0.07 -17.30 10.67
CA THR A 99 0.81 -18.50 11.08
C THR A 99 2.20 -18.10 11.57
N GLN A 100 2.57 -18.56 12.76
CA GLN A 100 3.93 -18.39 13.28
C GLN A 100 4.73 -19.68 13.06
N GLN A 101 5.86 -19.62 12.36
CA GLN A 101 6.74 -20.77 12.15
C GLN A 101 8.21 -20.32 12.07
N LYS A 102 9.10 -21.00 12.81
CA LYS A 102 10.56 -20.74 12.81
C LYS A 102 10.90 -19.24 13.02
N GLY A 103 10.22 -18.59 13.96
CA GLY A 103 10.44 -17.18 14.30
C GLY A 103 9.92 -16.18 13.26
N ARG A 104 9.13 -16.62 12.28
CA ARG A 104 8.53 -15.77 11.24
C ARG A 104 7.00 -15.80 11.30
N TYR A 105 6.39 -14.75 10.78
CA TYR A 105 4.94 -14.50 10.80
C TYR A 105 4.41 -14.44 9.37
N TYR A 106 3.62 -15.45 8.99
CA TYR A 106 3.13 -15.65 7.64
C TYR A 106 1.66 -15.26 7.51
N GLY A 107 1.34 -14.59 6.40
CA GLY A 107 -0.01 -14.22 5.99
C GLY A 107 0.04 -13.13 4.91
N ARG A 108 -0.95 -13.11 4.03
CA ARG A 108 -1.09 -12.12 2.95
C ARG A 108 -1.30 -10.74 3.56
N GLY A 109 -0.28 -9.90 3.37
CA GLY A 109 -0.25 -8.54 3.90
C GLY A 109 0.59 -8.38 5.17
N SER A 110 1.16 -9.46 5.73
CA SER A 110 1.95 -9.38 6.96
C SER A 110 3.14 -8.44 6.81
N ALA A 111 3.85 -8.52 5.67
CA ALA A 111 4.93 -7.60 5.32
C ALA A 111 4.47 -6.37 4.50
N ASP A 112 3.40 -6.48 3.70
CA ASP A 112 2.93 -5.42 2.80
C ASP A 112 1.41 -5.19 2.88
N MET A 113 0.94 -4.31 3.77
CA MET A 113 1.71 -3.69 4.85
C MET A 113 0.97 -3.67 6.19
N LYS A 114 0.08 -4.65 6.41
CA LYS A 114 -0.71 -4.79 7.65
C LYS A 114 0.18 -4.95 8.90
N GLY A 115 1.40 -5.48 8.77
CA GLY A 115 2.38 -5.48 9.85
C GLY A 115 2.74 -4.08 10.36
N PHE A 116 2.93 -3.12 9.46
CA PHE A 116 3.14 -1.72 9.85
C PHE A 116 1.92 -1.14 10.55
N LEU A 117 0.71 -1.41 10.02
CA LEU A 117 -0.53 -0.96 10.66
C LEU A 117 -0.67 -1.53 12.07
N ALA A 118 -0.32 -2.81 12.27
CA ALA A 118 -0.34 -3.45 13.57
C ALA A 118 0.64 -2.79 14.56
N CYS A 119 1.86 -2.47 14.13
CA CYS A 119 2.81 -1.72 14.97
C CYS A 119 2.28 -0.34 15.35
N VAL A 120 1.70 0.38 14.39
CA VAL A 120 1.12 1.71 14.60
C VAL A 120 -0.02 1.63 15.62
N LEU A 121 -0.99 0.73 15.42
CA LEU A 121 -2.12 0.53 16.32
C LEU A 121 -1.70 0.07 17.73
N ALA A 122 -0.77 -0.88 17.83
CA ALA A 122 -0.25 -1.36 19.11
C ALA A 122 0.49 -0.27 19.91
N SER A 123 1.03 0.74 19.23
CA SER A 123 1.75 1.82 19.89
C SER A 123 0.82 2.86 20.52
N LEU A 124 -0.48 2.83 20.21
CA LEU A 124 -1.44 3.81 20.74
C LEU A 124 -1.41 3.91 22.24
N ASP A 125 -1.44 2.78 22.93
CA ASP A 125 -1.52 2.74 24.40
C ASP A 125 -0.25 3.32 25.06
N SER A 126 0.87 3.40 24.32
CA SER A 126 2.10 4.07 24.76
C SER A 126 2.10 5.58 24.48
N PHE A 127 1.43 6.01 23.41
CA PHE A 127 1.36 7.42 23.00
C PHE A 127 0.13 8.16 23.57
N TRP A 128 -0.90 7.45 24.01
CA TRP A 128 -2.21 7.95 24.43
C TRP A 128 -2.52 7.37 25.81
N PRO A 129 -2.10 8.01 26.91
CA PRO A 129 -2.66 9.27 27.45
C PRO A 129 -1.59 10.34 27.75
N SER A 130 -0.33 10.04 27.44
CA SER A 130 0.80 10.95 27.53
C SER A 130 0.50 12.19 26.69
N ARG A 131 0.70 13.40 27.21
CA ARG A 131 0.54 14.68 26.48
C ARG A 131 1.49 14.74 25.27
N CYS A 132 1.17 14.01 24.20
CA CYS A 132 1.97 13.98 23.00
C CYS A 132 1.97 15.38 22.39
N VAL A 133 3.15 16.01 22.45
CA VAL A 133 3.45 17.28 21.78
C VAL A 133 3.46 17.07 20.25
N CYS A 134 3.63 15.81 19.81
CA CYS A 134 3.65 15.44 18.41
C CYS A 134 2.24 15.01 17.96
N ARG A 135 1.69 15.73 16.98
CA ARG A 135 0.46 15.31 16.31
C ARG A 135 0.76 14.10 15.43
N CYS A 136 0.01 13.02 15.59
CA CYS A 136 0.06 11.88 14.69
C CYS A 136 -1.18 11.86 13.82
N ILE A 137 -0.97 11.86 12.50
CA ILE A 137 -2.04 11.74 11.52
C ILE A 137 -1.91 10.38 10.89
N TRP A 138 -2.96 9.58 10.91
CA TRP A 138 -2.92 8.27 10.29
C TRP A 138 -3.80 8.22 9.06
N LEU A 139 -3.22 7.74 7.97
CA LEU A 139 -3.94 7.55 6.73
C LEU A 139 -3.79 6.12 6.28
N PHE A 140 -4.93 5.52 5.96
CA PHE A 140 -4.97 4.17 5.43
C PHE A 140 -5.33 4.15 3.94
N PRO A 141 -4.47 4.64 3.02
CA PRO A 141 -4.83 4.80 1.61
C PRO A 141 -4.88 3.45 0.88
N MET A 142 -5.86 3.23 0.00
CA MET A 142 -5.80 2.09 -0.94
C MET A 142 -4.79 2.35 -2.07
N MET A 143 -3.94 1.39 -2.44
CA MET A 143 -2.91 1.64 -3.48
C MET A 143 -3.43 1.57 -4.93
N ARG A 144 -4.53 0.87 -5.21
CA ARG A 144 -4.82 0.48 -6.61
C ARG A 144 -5.49 1.53 -7.50
N LYS A 145 -6.15 2.55 -6.95
CA LYS A 145 -6.86 3.57 -7.75
C LYS A 145 -6.89 4.93 -7.06
N TRP A 146 -5.75 5.61 -7.00
CA TRP A 146 -5.72 7.07 -6.80
C TRP A 146 -5.70 7.85 -8.12
N ALA A 147 -5.51 7.18 -9.26
CA ALA A 147 -5.26 7.87 -10.53
C ALA A 147 -6.52 8.33 -11.29
N ALA A 148 -7.74 7.95 -10.88
CA ALA A 148 -8.92 8.22 -11.72
C ALA A 148 -10.27 8.47 -11.03
N SER A 149 -10.37 8.40 -9.70
CA SER A 149 -11.69 8.53 -9.03
C SER A 149 -11.52 9.09 -7.63
N GLY A 150 -11.94 10.35 -7.44
CA GLY A 150 -12.07 10.99 -6.12
C GLY A 150 -11.18 12.22 -5.90
N CYS A 151 -11.46 13.34 -6.58
CA CYS A 151 -10.93 14.65 -6.19
C CYS A 151 -11.21 15.00 -4.70
N GLY A 152 -12.21 14.37 -4.07
CA GLY A 152 -12.54 14.56 -2.65
C GLY A 152 -11.49 14.03 -1.67
N ALA A 153 -10.90 12.86 -1.92
CA ALA A 153 -9.88 12.29 -1.03
C ALA A 153 -8.55 13.08 -1.09
N TRP A 154 -8.21 13.62 -2.26
CA TRP A 154 -7.07 14.53 -2.46
C TRP A 154 -7.27 15.86 -1.73
N TRP A 155 -8.48 16.42 -1.75
CA TRP A 155 -8.78 17.70 -1.09
C TRP A 155 -8.70 17.60 0.44
N SER A 156 -9.32 16.57 1.03
CA SER A 156 -9.20 16.32 2.47
C SER A 156 -7.75 16.09 2.90
N PHE A 157 -6.94 15.43 2.06
CA PHE A 157 -5.50 15.24 2.31
C PHE A 157 -4.70 16.56 2.20
N ALA A 158 -4.94 17.36 1.16
CA ALA A 158 -4.25 18.62 0.91
C ALA A 158 -4.50 19.67 2.01
N CYS A 159 -5.71 19.74 2.56
CA CYS A 159 -6.04 20.67 3.65
C CYS A 159 -5.36 20.28 4.98
N VAL A 160 -5.17 18.99 5.23
CA VAL A 160 -4.68 18.46 6.51
C VAL A 160 -3.15 18.35 6.56
N SER A 161 -2.49 18.25 5.41
CA SER A 161 -1.09 17.85 5.29
C SER A 161 -0.08 18.98 5.10
N ARG A 162 -0.52 20.23 4.86
CA ARG A 162 0.35 21.32 4.38
C ARG A 162 1.60 21.62 5.24
N LYS A 163 1.60 21.24 6.51
CA LYS A 163 2.76 21.43 7.42
C LYS A 163 3.19 20.17 8.18
N ALA A 164 2.63 19.01 7.87
CA ALA A 164 3.01 17.75 8.53
C ALA A 164 4.25 17.12 7.86
N ARG A 165 5.10 16.47 8.66
CA ARG A 165 6.15 15.57 8.13
C ARG A 165 5.51 14.24 7.75
N HIS A 166 5.72 13.76 6.53
CA HIS A 166 5.09 12.54 6.05
C HIS A 166 6.04 11.35 6.14
N VAL A 167 5.59 10.29 6.80
CA VAL A 167 6.28 8.99 6.88
C VAL A 167 5.39 7.98 6.19
N TYR A 168 5.86 7.51 5.04
CA TYR A 168 5.28 6.40 4.31
C TYR A 168 6.10 5.16 4.62
N HIS A 169 5.46 4.13 5.19
CA HIS A 169 6.13 2.85 5.28
C HIS A 169 5.97 2.13 3.94
N ARG A 170 7.11 1.84 3.30
CA ARG A 170 7.21 0.92 2.17
C ARG A 170 8.02 -0.26 2.67
N ARG A 171 7.70 -1.47 2.20
CA ARG A 171 8.53 -2.66 2.47
C ARG A 171 10.00 -2.35 2.14
N THR A 172 10.84 -2.27 3.16
CA THR A 172 12.30 -2.21 3.04
C THR A 172 12.89 -3.39 3.80
N ASP A 173 13.86 -4.06 3.20
CA ASP A 173 14.62 -5.17 3.79
C ASP A 173 15.46 -4.75 5.02
N ARG A 174 15.83 -3.46 5.14
CA ARG A 174 16.88 -2.98 6.06
C ARG A 174 16.45 -2.06 7.20
N ASN A 175 15.14 -1.84 7.41
CA ASN A 175 14.66 -0.89 8.42
C ASN A 175 15.37 0.48 8.34
N ALA A 176 15.60 0.96 7.12
CA ALA A 176 16.37 2.17 6.83
C ALA A 176 15.47 3.26 6.23
N PRO A 177 15.73 4.55 6.50
CA PRO A 177 15.03 5.64 5.82
C PRO A 177 15.26 5.59 4.31
N VAL A 178 14.17 5.74 3.54
CA VAL A 178 14.22 5.84 2.07
C VAL A 178 13.79 7.24 1.68
N TYR A 179 14.68 7.96 0.97
CA TYR A 179 14.49 9.37 0.63
C TYR A 179 13.88 9.62 -0.76
N GLY A 180 13.66 8.56 -1.54
CA GLY A 180 13.08 8.67 -2.88
C GLY A 180 12.38 7.39 -3.33
N HIS A 181 11.36 7.55 -4.17
CA HIS A 181 10.70 6.43 -4.85
C HIS A 181 10.44 6.76 -6.32
N LYS A 182 10.48 5.75 -7.19
CA LYS A 182 10.05 5.90 -8.58
C LYS A 182 8.54 6.17 -8.67
N GLY A 183 8.17 7.05 -9.60
CA GLY A 183 6.79 7.15 -10.08
C GLY A 183 6.43 5.93 -10.94
N LYS A 184 5.13 5.72 -11.15
CA LYS A 184 4.61 4.70 -12.07
C LYS A 184 3.46 5.29 -12.86
N VAL A 185 3.52 5.12 -14.17
CA VAL A 185 2.40 5.35 -15.08
C VAL A 185 1.97 4.00 -15.63
N ALA A 186 0.69 3.69 -15.54
CA ALA A 186 0.11 2.47 -16.11
C ALA A 186 -0.92 2.87 -17.17
N MET A 187 -0.75 2.37 -18.39
CA MET A 187 -1.61 2.68 -19.53
C MET A 187 -2.13 1.39 -20.16
N ARG A 188 -3.30 1.46 -20.79
CA ARG A 188 -3.85 0.40 -21.65
C ARG A 188 -3.76 0.89 -23.09
N CYS A 189 -3.02 0.16 -23.92
CA CYS A 189 -2.94 0.39 -25.36
C CYS A 189 -3.73 -0.71 -26.07
N GLN A 190 -4.56 -0.33 -27.04
CA GLN A 190 -5.27 -1.24 -27.93
C GLN A 190 -4.77 -1.00 -29.35
N VAL A 191 -4.27 -2.05 -30.00
CA VAL A 191 -3.77 -1.99 -31.37
C VAL A 191 -4.78 -2.68 -32.28
N HIS A 192 -5.23 -1.98 -33.30
CA HIS A 192 -6.19 -2.48 -34.28
C HIS A 192 -5.49 -2.73 -35.61
N GLY A 193 -5.85 -3.85 -36.24
CA GLY A 193 -5.34 -4.24 -37.56
C GLY A 193 -6.48 -4.36 -38.57
N ARG A 194 -6.15 -4.75 -39.79
CA ARG A 194 -7.10 -5.06 -40.86
C ARG A 194 -7.06 -6.56 -41.11
N ALA A 195 -8.13 -7.26 -40.73
CA ALA A 195 -8.23 -8.70 -40.92
C ALA A 195 -8.23 -9.05 -42.43
N CYS A 196 -7.54 -10.13 -42.78
CA CYS A 196 -7.57 -10.75 -44.10
C CYS A 196 -7.35 -12.27 -43.95
N HIS A 197 -7.73 -13.05 -44.97
CA HIS A 197 -7.36 -14.46 -45.02
C HIS A 197 -5.83 -14.57 -45.05
N SER A 198 -5.24 -15.53 -44.34
CA SER A 198 -3.78 -15.66 -44.20
C SER A 198 -3.05 -15.75 -45.55
N ALA A 199 -3.70 -16.33 -46.57
CA ALA A 199 -3.20 -16.38 -47.95
C ALA A 199 -3.04 -15.00 -48.63
N TYR A 200 -3.73 -13.96 -48.16
CA TYR A 200 -3.66 -12.58 -48.65
C TYR A 200 -2.98 -11.66 -47.64
N ALA A 201 -2.01 -12.16 -46.89
CA ALA A 201 -1.30 -11.40 -45.85
C ALA A 201 -0.89 -9.96 -46.26
N PRO A 202 -0.45 -9.68 -47.51
CA PRO A 202 -0.13 -8.30 -47.93
C PRO A 202 -1.34 -7.34 -47.96
N SER A 203 -2.56 -7.84 -48.00
CA SER A 203 -3.80 -7.04 -48.04
C SER A 203 -4.41 -6.76 -46.65
N GLY A 204 -3.84 -7.36 -45.60
CA GLY A 204 -4.22 -7.11 -44.21
C GLY A 204 -3.16 -6.34 -43.44
N VAL A 205 -3.47 -6.03 -42.17
CA VAL A 205 -2.55 -5.41 -41.21
C VAL A 205 -2.61 -6.22 -39.93
N ASN A 206 -1.50 -6.86 -39.57
CA ASN A 206 -1.43 -7.70 -38.38
C ASN A 206 -1.24 -6.84 -37.12
N ALA A 207 -2.30 -6.71 -36.31
CA ALA A 207 -2.24 -5.95 -35.06
C ALA A 207 -1.15 -6.44 -34.09
N ILE A 208 -0.88 -7.75 -34.06
CA ILE A 208 0.11 -8.36 -33.16
C ILE A 208 1.52 -7.92 -33.54
N GLU A 209 1.82 -7.82 -34.84
CA GLU A 209 3.12 -7.38 -35.33
C GLU A 209 3.42 -5.93 -34.90
N TYR A 210 2.46 -5.03 -35.10
CA TYR A 210 2.61 -3.63 -34.68
C TYR A 210 2.63 -3.47 -33.16
N ALA A 211 1.85 -4.26 -32.43
CA ALA A 211 1.94 -4.32 -30.97
C ALA A 211 3.33 -4.77 -30.51
N ALA A 212 3.93 -5.78 -31.15
CA ALA A 212 5.29 -6.23 -30.84
C ALA A 212 6.34 -5.14 -31.10
N ARG A 213 6.22 -4.40 -32.22
CA ARG A 213 7.09 -3.25 -32.51
C ARG A 213 6.98 -2.16 -31.43
N LEU A 214 5.77 -1.85 -30.98
CA LEU A 214 5.56 -0.89 -29.89
C LEU A 214 6.20 -1.37 -28.58
N ILE A 215 6.08 -2.66 -28.25
CA ILE A 215 6.71 -3.26 -27.06
C ILE A 215 8.24 -3.11 -27.14
N ASN A 216 8.84 -3.36 -28.29
CA ASN A 216 10.28 -3.21 -28.48
C ASN A 216 10.73 -1.75 -28.28
N GLN A 217 10.00 -0.79 -28.84
CA GLN A 217 10.26 0.64 -28.64
C GLN A 217 10.16 1.06 -27.16
N LEU A 218 9.17 0.55 -26.42
CA LEU A 218 9.08 0.76 -24.97
C LEU A 218 10.28 0.16 -24.23
N GLY A 219 10.78 -1.00 -24.68
CA GLY A 219 12.00 -1.62 -24.16
C GLY A 219 13.24 -0.75 -24.37
N GLU A 220 13.41 -0.18 -25.56
CA GLU A 220 14.51 0.74 -25.88
C GLU A 220 14.44 2.02 -25.02
N ALA A 221 13.26 2.64 -24.91
CA ALA A 221 13.04 3.80 -24.05
C ALA A 221 13.35 3.48 -22.57
N ALA A 222 12.99 2.29 -22.10
CA ALA A 222 13.31 1.86 -20.75
C ALA A 222 14.83 1.74 -20.51
N GLN A 223 15.62 1.33 -21.51
CA GLN A 223 17.09 1.31 -21.39
C GLN A 223 17.68 2.72 -21.33
N GLN A 224 17.16 3.66 -22.12
CA GLN A 224 17.57 5.07 -22.07
C GLN A 224 17.28 5.68 -20.70
N LEU A 225 16.09 5.44 -20.14
CA LEU A 225 15.70 5.97 -18.83
C LEU A 225 16.50 5.38 -17.65
N LYS A 226 17.10 4.19 -17.79
CA LYS A 226 17.99 3.64 -16.76
C LYS A 226 19.25 4.46 -16.56
N GLN A 227 19.67 5.25 -17.55
CA GLN A 227 20.84 6.12 -17.45
C GLN A 227 20.58 7.35 -16.56
N ILE A 228 19.32 7.60 -16.20
CA ILE A 228 18.95 8.68 -15.28
C ILE A 228 19.03 8.14 -13.85
N GLU A 229 20.08 8.54 -13.14
CA GLU A 229 20.30 8.17 -11.75
C GLU A 229 20.06 9.36 -10.81
N ASP A 230 19.49 9.08 -9.64
CA ASP A 230 19.40 10.03 -8.53
C ASP A 230 20.07 9.36 -7.33
N ALA A 231 21.12 9.99 -6.79
CA ALA A 231 21.90 9.45 -5.68
C ALA A 231 21.07 9.24 -4.40
N ARG A 232 19.88 9.84 -4.29
CA ARG A 232 18.94 9.65 -3.18
C ARG A 232 18.05 8.43 -3.35
N PHE A 233 18.01 7.86 -4.55
CA PHE A 233 17.17 6.73 -4.91
C PHE A 233 17.98 5.43 -4.84
N ASP A 234 17.96 4.78 -3.68
CA ASP A 234 18.52 3.45 -3.43
C ASP A 234 17.39 2.46 -3.08
N PRO A 235 16.72 1.85 -4.08
CA PRO A 235 15.64 0.91 -3.81
C PRO A 235 16.23 -0.36 -3.19
N PRO A 236 15.74 -0.82 -2.03
CA PRO A 236 16.16 -2.09 -1.49
C PRO A 236 15.79 -3.23 -2.46
N LEU A 237 16.75 -4.14 -2.67
CA LEU A 237 16.58 -5.35 -3.50
C LEU A 237 15.58 -6.34 -2.90
#